data_AF-A0A024K4A0-F1
#
_entry.id   AF-A0A024K4A0-F1
#
_cell.length_a   1.000
_cell.length_b   1.000
_cell.length_c   1.000
_cell.angle_alpha   90.00
_cell.angle_beta   90.00
_cell.angle_gamma   90.00
#
_symmetry.space_group_name_H-M   'P 1'
#
loop_
_entity.id
_entity.type
_entity.pdbx_description
1 polymer ?
#
loop_
_entity_poly.entity_id
_entity_poly.type
_entity_poly.pdbx_seq_one_letter_code
_entity_poly.pdbx_strand_id
1 'polypeptide(L)'
;MAATYVLVHGGGHGGWCYQPVARLLRSHVHQVYAPSLTNEAELAQLPQSHLCTTMYMRWRDVDGLRRKANRRLWDLDTGHDMMITEPGWVAEKLMLPATH
;
A
#
# COMPACT_ATOMS: atom_id res chain seq x y z
N MET A 1 3.67 6.68 17.30
CA MET A 1 4.22 5.34 17.64
C MET A 1 4.94 4.80 16.41
N ALA A 2 6.03 4.05 16.59
CA ALA A 2 6.70 3.39 15.47
C ALA A 2 5.83 2.26 14.90
N ALA A 3 5.89 2.07 13.58
CA ALA A 3 5.10 1.07 12.86
C ALA A 3 5.98 0.40 11.80
N THR A 4 5.58 -0.80 11.38
CA THR A 4 6.24 -1.56 10.31
C THR A 4 5.39 -1.52 9.05
N TYR A 5 5.94 -0.94 7.98
CA TYR A 5 5.32 -0.89 6.65
C TYR A 5 5.99 -1.90 5.72
N VAL A 6 5.17 -2.62 4.96
CA VAL A 6 5.61 -3.40 3.81
C VAL A 6 4.92 -2.83 2.59
N LEU A 7 5.68 -2.17 1.72
CA LEU A 7 5.20 -1.51 0.52
C LEU A 7 5.37 -2.45 -0.66
N VAL A 8 4.24 -2.84 -1.26
CA VAL A 8 4.16 -3.85 -2.31
C VAL A 8 3.75 -3.17 -3.61
N HIS A 9 4.55 -3.33 -4.66
CA HIS A 9 4.32 -2.69 -5.94
C HIS A 9 3.26 -3.42 -6.77
N GLY A 10 2.59 -2.67 -7.65
CA GLY A 10 1.77 -3.25 -8.72
C GLY A 10 2.62 -3.85 -9.85
N GLY A 11 1.96 -4.52 -10.79
CA GLY A 11 2.61 -5.07 -11.98
C GLY A 11 3.39 -4.01 -12.77
N GLY A 12 4.51 -4.42 -13.38
CA GLY A 12 5.39 -3.54 -14.17
C GLY A 12 6.32 -2.62 -13.37
N HIS A 13 6.30 -2.71 -12.04
CA HIS A 13 7.16 -1.93 -11.14
C HIS A 13 8.05 -2.85 -10.30
N GLY A 14 8.92 -2.27 -9.47
CA GLY A 14 9.67 -2.98 -8.44
C GLY A 14 9.68 -2.15 -7.16
N GLY A 15 10.30 -2.66 -6.09
CA GLY A 15 10.38 -1.95 -4.80
C GLY A 15 11.04 -0.57 -4.88
N TRP A 16 11.79 -0.31 -5.97
CA TRP A 16 12.37 0.99 -6.28
C TRP A 16 11.34 2.13 -6.36
N CYS A 17 10.10 1.87 -6.77
CA CYS A 17 9.09 2.92 -6.91
C CYS A 17 8.73 3.56 -5.56
N TYR A 18 8.83 2.81 -4.46
CA TYR A 18 8.57 3.30 -3.11
C TYR A 18 9.76 3.92 -2.40
N GLN A 19 10.95 4.00 -3.01
CA GLN A 19 12.14 4.53 -2.33
C GLN A 19 11.92 5.94 -1.72
N PRO A 20 11.28 6.90 -2.43
CA PRO A 20 11.03 8.22 -1.85
C PRO A 20 10.10 8.17 -0.62
N VAL A 21 9.01 7.40 -0.70
CA VAL A 21 8.06 7.20 0.42
C VAL A 21 8.72 6.50 1.59
N ALA A 22 9.48 5.44 1.32
CA ALA A 22 10.18 4.68 2.35
C ALA A 22 11.20 5.54 3.10
N ARG A 23 11.88 6.46 2.41
CA ARG A 23 12.80 7.41 3.06
C ARG A 23 12.06 8.33 4.03
N LEU A 24 10.91 8.87 3.62
CA LEU A 24 10.09 9.76 4.46
C LEU A 24 9.51 9.04 5.68
N LEU A 25 8.99 7.83 5.52
CA LEU A 25 8.49 7.05 6.65
C LEU A 25 9.62 6.67 7.63
N ARG A 26 10.79 6.28 7.12
CA ARG A 26 11.97 5.98 7.96
C ARG A 26 12.46 7.20 8.74
N SER A 27 12.39 8.41 8.17
CA SER A 27 12.76 9.63 8.90
C SER A 27 11.82 9.94 10.07
N HIS A 28 10.62 9.35 10.08
CA HIS A 28 9.65 9.41 11.17
C HIS A 28 9.69 8.14 12.04
N VAL A 29 10.87 7.50 12.16
CA VAL A 29 11.16 6.33 13.01
C VAL A 29 10.33 5.06 12.72
N HIS A 30 9.76 4.95 11.52
CA HIS A 30 9.09 3.72 11.07
C HIS A 30 10.05 2.71 10.44
N GLN A 31 9.76 1.42 10.58
CA GLN A 31 10.42 0.37 9.81
C GLN A 31 9.70 0.21 8.47
N VAL A 32 10.45 0.17 7.37
CA VAL A 32 9.86 0.09 6.03
C VAL A 32 10.60 -0.91 5.16
N TYR A 33 9.87 -1.84 4.59
CA TYR A 33 10.33 -2.81 3.60
C TYR A 33 9.66 -2.51 2.26
N ALA A 34 10.45 -2.47 1.19
CA ALA A 34 9.95 -2.32 -0.18
C ALA A 34 10.71 -3.30 -1.09
N PRO A 35 10.48 -4.62 -0.94
CA PRO A 35 11.13 -5.61 -1.77
C PRO A 35 10.62 -5.51 -3.22
N SER A 36 11.49 -5.80 -4.18
CA SER A 36 11.05 -6.18 -5.52
C SER A 36 10.64 -7.65 -5.46
N LEU A 37 9.37 -7.94 -5.71
CA LEU A 37 8.84 -9.29 -5.64
C LEU A 37 8.59 -9.82 -7.06
N THR A 38 9.01 -11.06 -7.31
CA THR A 38 8.88 -11.70 -8.63
C THR A 38 7.78 -12.77 -8.67
N ASN A 39 7.25 -13.17 -7.50
CA ASN A 39 6.21 -14.21 -7.38
C ASN A 39 4.91 -13.63 -6.80
N GLU A 40 4.05 -13.14 -7.68
CA GLU A 40 2.77 -12.52 -7.31
C GLU A 40 1.79 -13.48 -6.63
N ALA A 41 1.84 -14.78 -6.98
CA ALA A 41 0.96 -15.79 -6.40
C ALA A 41 1.27 -16.06 -4.92
N GLU A 42 2.55 -16.10 -4.56
CA GLU A 42 3.01 -16.29 -3.19
C GLU A 42 2.75 -15.04 -2.33
N LEU A 43 2.92 -13.86 -2.92
CA LEU A 43 2.55 -12.59 -2.29
C LEU A 43 1.07 -12.55 -1.90
N ALA A 44 0.18 -12.99 -2.81
CA ALA A 44 -1.28 -12.96 -2.61
C ALA A 44 -1.77 -13.84 -1.44
N GLN A 45 -0.88 -14.64 -0.84
CA GLN A 45 -1.13 -15.47 0.35
C GLN A 45 -0.74 -14.78 1.67
N LEU A 46 0.05 -13.71 1.63
CA LEU A 46 0.44 -12.98 2.83
C LEU A 46 -0.73 -12.15 3.38
N PRO A 47 -0.79 -11.89 4.70
CA PRO A 47 -1.70 -10.91 5.26
C PRO A 47 -1.40 -9.53 4.66
N GLN A 48 -2.39 -8.92 4.02
CA GLN A 48 -2.23 -7.65 3.32
C GLN A 48 -3.10 -6.56 3.93
N SER A 49 -2.70 -5.32 3.69
CA SER A 49 -3.51 -4.11 3.87
C SER A 49 -3.61 -3.48 2.50
N HIS A 50 -4.81 -3.11 2.07
CA HIS A 50 -5.06 -2.62 0.72
C HIS A 50 -5.54 -1.17 0.77
N LEU A 51 -4.83 -0.30 0.07
CA LEU A 51 -5.26 1.06 -0.25
C LEU A 51 -5.57 1.04 -1.75
N CYS A 52 -6.85 0.93 -2.09
CA CYS A 52 -7.30 0.84 -3.47
C CYS A 52 -8.17 2.04 -3.80
N THR A 53 -8.17 2.44 -5.06
CA THR A 53 -9.03 3.51 -5.59
C THR A 53 -10.34 2.94 -6.11
N THR A 54 -11.40 3.72 -5.93
CA THR A 54 -12.77 3.38 -6.32
C THR A 54 -12.84 2.96 -7.79
N MET A 55 -12.04 3.60 -8.66
CA MET A 55 -12.02 3.31 -10.09
C MET A 55 -11.61 1.87 -10.40
N TYR A 56 -10.69 1.29 -9.63
CA TYR A 56 -10.21 -0.08 -9.85
C TYR A 56 -11.01 -1.11 -9.06
N MET A 57 -11.71 -0.71 -7.99
CA MET A 57 -12.54 -1.63 -7.20
C MET A 57 -13.66 -2.26 -8.03
N ARG A 58 -14.22 -1.55 -9.02
CA ARG A 58 -15.27 -2.08 -9.90
C ARG A 58 -14.86 -3.28 -10.76
N TRP A 59 -13.56 -3.51 -10.93
CA TRP A 59 -13.00 -4.62 -11.71
C TRP A 59 -12.32 -5.69 -10.83
N ARG A 60 -12.43 -5.58 -9.51
CA ARG A 60 -11.76 -6.45 -8.54
C ARG A 60 -12.79 -7.30 -7.78
N ASP A 61 -12.36 -8.47 -7.30
CA ASP A 61 -13.09 -9.20 -6.25
C ASP A 61 -12.94 -8.46 -4.91
N VAL A 62 -13.76 -7.44 -4.72
CA VAL A 62 -13.73 -6.58 -3.51
C VAL A 62 -14.03 -7.38 -2.26
N ASP A 63 -14.96 -8.35 -2.32
CA ASP A 63 -15.30 -9.18 -1.17
C ASP A 63 -14.14 -10.13 -0.81
N GLY A 64 -13.44 -10.67 -1.80
CA GLY A 64 -12.19 -11.40 -1.61
C GLY A 64 -11.10 -10.53 -0.96
N LEU A 65 -10.93 -9.30 -1.42
CA LEU A 65 -9.99 -8.34 -0.83
C LEU A 65 -10.36 -8.01 0.62
N ARG A 66 -11.65 -7.76 0.92
CA ARG A 66 -12.12 -7.50 2.29
C ARG A 66 -11.82 -8.66 3.24
N ARG A 67 -12.04 -9.91 2.79
CA ARG A 67 -11.70 -11.12 3.56
C ARG A 67 -10.19 -11.23 3.82
N LYS A 68 -9.36 -11.01 2.79
CA LYS A 68 -7.89 -11.06 2.90
C LYS A 68 -7.30 -9.94 3.74
N ALA A 69 -7.88 -8.74 3.67
CA ALA A 69 -7.36 -7.55 4.30
C ALA A 69 -7.57 -7.51 5.82
N ASN A 70 -8.40 -8.42 6.38
CA ASN A 70 -8.78 -8.43 7.79
C ASN A 70 -9.16 -7.02 8.30
N ARG A 71 -10.16 -6.40 7.67
CA ARG A 71 -10.63 -5.02 7.90
C ARG A 71 -9.66 -3.88 7.54
N ARG A 72 -8.52 -4.16 6.92
CA ARG A 72 -7.54 -3.15 6.45
C ARG A 72 -7.64 -2.90 4.94
N LEU A 73 -8.85 -2.63 4.46
CA LEU A 73 -9.11 -2.21 3.08
C LEU A 73 -9.70 -0.80 3.11
N TRP A 74 -9.02 0.14 2.45
CA TRP A 74 -9.49 1.51 2.28
C TRP A 74 -9.74 1.77 0.81
N ASP A 75 -10.85 2.46 0.56
CA ASP A 75 -11.25 2.95 -0.76
C ASP A 75 -10.90 4.45 -0.85
N LEU A 76 -10.22 4.84 -1.93
CA LEU A 76 -9.81 6.20 -2.23
C LEU A 76 -10.52 6.67 -3.51
N ASP A 77 -11.39 7.67 -3.39
CA ASP A 77 -12.04 8.28 -4.56
C ASP A 77 -11.12 9.31 -5.23
N THR A 78 -9.99 8.83 -5.75
CA THR A 78 -8.94 9.66 -6.38
C THR A 78 -8.83 9.42 -7.88
N GLY A 79 -9.68 8.57 -8.47
CA GLY A 79 -9.71 8.29 -9.91
C GLY A 79 -8.49 7.53 -10.48
N HIS A 80 -7.42 7.33 -9.71
CA HIS A 80 -6.25 6.53 -10.11
C HIS A 80 -5.58 5.88 -8.89
N ASP A 81 -4.81 4.80 -9.12
CA ASP A 81 -4.02 4.15 -8.05
C ASP A 81 -3.02 5.14 -7.50
N MET A 82 -2.63 4.97 -6.24
CA MET A 82 -1.71 5.89 -5.57
C MET A 82 -0.38 5.94 -6.33
N MET A 83 -0.24 6.94 -7.21
CA MET A 83 0.96 7.16 -7.98
C MET A 83 1.98 7.81 -7.05
N ILE A 84 3.19 7.26 -6.97
CA ILE A 84 4.28 7.80 -6.14
C ILE A 84 4.91 9.04 -6.81
N THR A 85 4.11 9.83 -7.51
CA THR A 85 4.51 11.15 -8.03
C THR A 85 4.52 12.18 -6.91
N GLU A 86 3.74 11.97 -5.84
CA GLU A 86 3.69 12.81 -4.64
C GLU A 86 4.06 12.04 -3.36
N PRO A 87 5.33 11.66 -3.18
CA PRO A 87 5.75 10.79 -2.06
C PRO A 87 5.53 11.42 -0.67
N GLY A 88 5.53 12.75 -0.57
CA GLY A 88 5.22 13.49 0.65
C GLY A 88 3.77 13.27 1.10
N TRP A 89 2.83 13.47 0.18
CA TRP A 89 1.41 13.26 0.43
C TRP A 89 1.11 11.79 0.77
N VAL A 90 1.71 10.85 0.05
CA VAL A 90 1.57 9.41 0.34
C VAL A 90 2.04 9.06 1.75
N ALA A 91 3.23 9.55 2.15
CA ALA A 91 3.77 9.31 3.48
C ALA A 91 2.87 9.92 4.57
N GLU A 92 2.32 11.12 4.35
CA GLU A 92 1.35 11.75 5.26
C GLU A 92 0.12 10.85 5.47
N LYS A 93 -0.48 10.32 4.40
CA LYS A 93 -1.66 9.45 4.52
C LYS A 93 -1.37 8.13 5.23
N LEU A 94 -0.20 7.56 5.01
CA LEU A 94 0.23 6.34 5.70
C LEU A 94 0.50 6.54 7.19
N MET A 95 0.80 7.77 7.61
CA MET A 95 1.04 8.14 9.00
C MET A 95 -0.24 8.59 9.74
N LEU A 96 -1.36 8.76 9.04
CA LEU A 96 -2.65 9.03 9.69
C LEU A 96 -3.03 7.85 10.61
N PRO A 97 -3.61 8.11 11.79
CA PRO A 97 -4.11 7.06 12.66
C PRO A 97 -5.10 6.18 11.88
N ALA A 98 -4.90 4.86 11.90
CA ALA A 98 -5.88 3.94 11.36
C ALA A 98 -7.17 4.08 12.18
N THR A 99 -8.17 4.76 11.63
CA THR A 99 -9.51 4.84 12.23
C THR A 99 -10.12 3.44 12.22
N HIS A 100 -10.37 2.89 13.41
CA HIS A 100 -10.93 1.56 13.66
C HIS A 100 -12.42 1.44 13.31
#